data_AF-A0AAW0MW57-F1
#
_entry.id   AF-A0AAW0MW57-F1
#
_cell.length_a   1.000
_cell.length_b   1.000
_cell.length_c   1.000
_cell.angle_alpha   90.00
_cell.angle_beta   90.00
_cell.angle_gamma   90.00
#
_symmetry.space_group_name_H-M   'P 1'
#
loop_
_entity.id
_entity.type
_entity.pdbx_description
1 polymer ?
#
loop_
_entity_poly.entity_id
_entity_poly.type
_entity_poly.pdbx_seq_one_letter_code
_entity_poly.pdbx_strand_id
1 'polypeptide(L)'
;MHQLFSLVLGQRDLSRAGDLFSLEDVDIEDCLSQALDQIKAISCSADYLTSDNDQAVVEICITRITTAIRETGSIEKHSAALVALWESCLEHKLTPPGESTEDTPHAKIASDITSCILQNYSCPSVMTLAVPVAVRFLQRGNKELSRNMSSYLSLAAMAKADLLSDHAEAVTLSVLGEMFCRAVVLQSFSR
;
A
#
# COMPACT_ATOMS: atom_id res chain seq x y z
N MET A 1 -4.06 14.90 -16.55
CA MET A 1 -3.84 13.45 -16.68
C MET A 1 -3.45 13.10 -18.11
N HIS A 2 -2.48 12.19 -18.31
CA HIS A 2 -2.18 11.64 -19.63
C HIS A 2 -3.42 10.97 -20.25
N GLN A 3 -3.57 11.05 -21.58
CA GLN A 3 -4.78 10.57 -22.26
C GLN A 3 -5.04 9.08 -21.99
N LEU A 4 -3.99 8.27 -22.01
CA LEU A 4 -4.13 6.82 -21.80
C LEU A 4 -4.57 6.47 -20.37
N PHE A 5 -4.04 7.16 -19.34
CA PHE A 5 -4.57 7.01 -17.98
C PHE A 5 -6.03 7.46 -17.88
N SER A 6 -6.42 8.50 -18.61
CA SER A 6 -7.82 8.95 -18.63
C SER A 6 -8.77 7.92 -19.24
N LEU A 7 -8.31 7.13 -20.21
CA LEU A 7 -9.08 6.01 -20.78
C LEU A 7 -9.13 4.84 -19.78
N VAL A 8 -7.96 4.37 -19.34
CA VAL A 8 -7.85 3.16 -18.51
C VAL A 8 -8.50 3.37 -17.14
N LEU A 9 -8.17 4.45 -16.43
CA LEU A 9 -8.76 4.75 -15.12
C LEU A 9 -10.11 5.44 -15.25
N GLY A 10 -10.24 6.46 -16.11
CA GLY A 10 -11.48 7.24 -16.20
C GLY A 10 -12.65 6.50 -16.83
N GLN A 11 -12.38 5.62 -17.81
CA GLN A 11 -13.42 4.84 -18.51
C GLN A 11 -13.37 3.35 -18.19
N ARG A 12 -12.48 2.92 -17.28
CA ARG A 12 -12.27 1.50 -16.92
C ARG A 12 -11.89 0.63 -18.13
N ASP A 13 -11.21 1.22 -19.12
CA ASP A 13 -10.88 0.55 -20.37
C ASP A 13 -9.66 -0.38 -20.21
N LEU A 14 -9.91 -1.60 -19.73
CA LEU A 14 -8.90 -2.63 -19.54
C LEU A 14 -8.19 -3.01 -20.86
N SER A 15 -8.88 -2.90 -22.00
CA SER A 15 -8.30 -3.25 -23.32
C SER A 15 -7.09 -2.39 -23.69
N ARG A 16 -7.00 -1.18 -23.12
CA ARG A 16 -5.91 -0.23 -23.31
C ARG A 16 -4.87 -0.23 -22.20
N ALA A 17 -5.07 -1.01 -21.14
CA ALA A 17 -4.21 -0.98 -19.96
C ALA A 17 -2.77 -1.42 -20.28
N GLY A 18 -2.59 -2.39 -21.19
CA GLY A 18 -1.28 -2.86 -21.62
C GLY A 18 -0.45 -1.78 -22.33
N ASP A 19 -1.08 -0.82 -23.00
CA ASP A 19 -0.37 0.24 -23.72
C ASP A 19 0.31 1.24 -22.78
N LEU A 20 -0.08 1.26 -21.51
CA LEU A 20 0.55 2.12 -20.49
C LEU A 20 2.05 1.84 -20.37
N PHE A 21 2.48 0.61 -20.65
CA PHE A 21 3.88 0.19 -20.60
C PHE A 21 4.70 0.62 -21.82
N SER A 22 4.06 1.17 -22.86
CA SER A 22 4.74 1.78 -24.00
C SER A 22 4.99 3.29 -23.81
N LEU A 23 4.47 3.89 -22.74
CA LEU A 23 4.70 5.29 -22.41
C LEU A 23 6.05 5.46 -21.72
N GLU A 24 6.80 6.49 -22.10
CA GLU A 24 8.01 6.90 -21.40
C GLU A 24 7.66 7.39 -19.98
N ASP A 25 8.51 7.04 -19.00
CA ASP A 25 8.24 7.37 -17.58
C ASP A 25 8.14 8.88 -17.35
N VAL A 26 8.98 9.66 -18.05
CA VAL A 26 9.01 11.13 -17.97
C VAL A 26 7.74 11.78 -18.50
N ASP A 27 7.06 11.17 -19.47
CA ASP A 27 5.86 11.73 -20.10
C ASP A 27 4.63 11.62 -19.19
N ILE A 28 4.67 10.70 -18.21
CA ILE A 28 3.56 10.44 -17.29
C ILE A 28 3.82 10.93 -15.87
N GLU A 29 5.06 11.26 -15.51
CA GLU A 29 5.48 11.64 -14.15
C GLU A 29 4.55 12.70 -13.53
N ASP A 30 4.27 13.79 -14.26
CA ASP A 30 3.46 14.90 -13.75
C ASP A 30 2.01 14.52 -13.40
N CYS A 31 1.50 13.41 -13.93
CA CYS A 31 0.12 13.00 -13.69
C CYS A 31 -0.05 11.81 -12.75
N LEU A 32 1.04 11.23 -12.22
CA LEU A 32 0.97 10.02 -11.38
C LEU A 32 0.16 10.24 -10.09
N SER A 33 0.29 11.40 -9.44
CA SER A 33 -0.53 11.72 -8.25
C SER A 33 -2.02 11.74 -8.59
N GLN A 34 -2.40 12.35 -9.72
CA GLN A 34 -3.78 12.39 -10.15
C GLN A 34 -4.32 10.99 -10.51
N ALA A 35 -3.46 10.11 -11.05
CA ALA A 35 -3.81 8.74 -11.34
C ALA A 35 -4.03 7.91 -10.05
N LEU A 36 -3.20 8.13 -9.02
CA LEU A 36 -3.38 7.52 -7.70
C LEU A 36 -4.70 7.95 -7.03
N ASP A 37 -5.06 9.23 -7.15
CA ASP A 37 -6.35 9.73 -6.64
C ASP A 37 -7.54 9.07 -7.35
N GLN A 38 -7.44 8.84 -8.66
CA GLN A 38 -8.45 8.09 -9.39
C GLN A 38 -8.52 6.65 -8.91
N ILE A 39 -7.38 5.95 -8.80
CA ILE A 39 -7.32 4.58 -8.28
C ILE A 39 -8.00 4.47 -6.91
N LYS A 40 -7.76 5.44 -6.02
CA LYS A 40 -8.45 5.52 -4.73
C LYS A 40 -9.96 5.62 -4.89
N ALA A 41 -10.44 6.46 -5.80
CA ALA A 41 -11.88 6.56 -6.07
C ALA A 41 -12.47 5.26 -6.64
N ILE A 42 -11.71 4.52 -7.47
CA ILE A 42 -12.13 3.19 -7.96
C ILE A 42 -12.17 2.19 -6.81
N SER A 43 -11.09 2.07 -6.03
CA SER A 43 -10.95 1.03 -5.01
C SER A 43 -11.89 1.23 -3.81
N CYS A 44 -12.35 2.46 -3.58
CA CYS A 44 -13.36 2.78 -2.57
C CYS A 44 -14.81 2.62 -3.09
N SER A 45 -15.04 2.25 -4.35
CA SER A 45 -16.39 2.05 -4.87
C SER A 45 -17.04 0.80 -4.28
N ALA A 46 -18.37 0.80 -4.17
CA ALA A 46 -19.11 -0.29 -3.54
C ALA A 46 -19.04 -1.61 -4.34
N ASP A 47 -18.84 -1.52 -5.64
CA ASP A 47 -18.77 -2.62 -6.60
C ASP A 47 -17.35 -3.13 -6.87
N TYR A 48 -16.31 -2.47 -6.34
CA TYR A 48 -14.91 -2.81 -6.60
C TYR A 48 -14.59 -4.28 -6.29
N LEU A 49 -15.09 -4.81 -5.16
CA LEU A 49 -14.86 -6.20 -4.76
C LEU A 49 -15.47 -7.23 -5.72
N THR A 50 -16.43 -6.83 -6.55
CA THR A 50 -17.14 -7.70 -7.49
C THR A 50 -16.80 -7.43 -8.96
N SER A 51 -16.02 -6.38 -9.24
CA SER A 51 -15.63 -6.00 -10.59
C SER A 51 -14.20 -6.45 -10.87
N ASP A 52 -14.04 -7.61 -11.51
CA ASP A 52 -12.73 -8.11 -11.95
C ASP A 52 -12.05 -7.12 -12.90
N ASN A 53 -12.84 -6.41 -13.71
CA ASN A 53 -12.35 -5.39 -14.63
C ASN A 53 -11.68 -4.23 -13.87
N ASP A 54 -12.35 -3.70 -12.84
CA ASP A 54 -11.81 -2.57 -12.07
C ASP A 54 -10.60 -2.99 -11.25
N GLN A 55 -10.60 -4.21 -10.70
CA GLN A 55 -9.44 -4.77 -10.00
C GLN A 55 -8.22 -4.89 -10.93
N ALA A 56 -8.39 -5.44 -12.13
CA ALA A 56 -7.32 -5.56 -13.11
C ALA A 56 -6.80 -4.20 -13.59
N VAL A 57 -7.70 -3.25 -13.84
CA VAL A 57 -7.35 -1.86 -14.19
C VAL A 57 -6.50 -1.22 -13.09
N VAL A 58 -6.91 -1.36 -11.82
CA VAL A 58 -6.18 -0.82 -10.68
C VAL A 58 -4.80 -1.46 -10.53
N GLU A 59 -4.71 -2.79 -10.58
CA GLU A 59 -3.45 -3.53 -10.45
C GLU A 59 -2.42 -3.13 -11.52
N ILE A 60 -2.86 -3.08 -12.78
CA ILE A 60 -2.00 -2.66 -13.89
C ILE A 60 -1.55 -1.20 -13.70
N CYS A 61 -2.46 -0.31 -13.33
CA CYS A 61 -2.11 1.11 -13.15
C CYS A 61 -1.16 1.33 -11.97
N ILE A 62 -1.35 0.64 -10.83
CA ILE A 62 -0.42 0.71 -9.69
C ILE A 62 0.96 0.23 -10.10
N THR A 63 1.05 -0.91 -10.79
CA THR A 63 2.32 -1.45 -11.29
C THR A 63 3.04 -0.45 -12.20
N ARG A 64 2.30 0.19 -13.12
CA ARG A 64 2.87 1.20 -14.02
C ARG A 64 3.33 2.44 -13.27
N ILE A 65 2.50 2.97 -12.37
CA ILE A 65 2.78 4.19 -11.60
C ILE A 65 4.00 3.98 -10.70
N THR A 66 4.03 2.90 -9.92
CA THR A 66 5.16 2.60 -9.02
C THR A 66 6.46 2.37 -9.79
N THR A 67 6.39 1.80 -10.99
CA THR A 67 7.52 1.72 -11.91
C THR A 67 8.00 3.09 -12.36
N ALA A 68 7.11 3.95 -12.85
CA ALA A 68 7.49 5.30 -13.29
C ALA A 68 8.11 6.14 -12.17
N ILE A 69 7.55 6.05 -10.95
CA ILE A 69 8.10 6.71 -9.76
C ILE A 69 9.53 6.27 -9.48
N ARG A 70 9.79 4.96 -9.59
CA ARG A 70 11.12 4.40 -9.36
C ARG A 70 12.12 4.85 -10.43
N GLU A 71 11.75 4.73 -11.71
CA GLU A 71 12.66 5.06 -12.82
C GLU A 71 12.97 6.57 -12.91
N THR A 72 12.02 7.43 -12.54
CA THR A 72 12.22 8.89 -12.48
C THR A 72 12.80 9.38 -11.16
N GLY A 73 12.86 8.53 -10.12
CA GLY A 73 13.29 8.94 -8.78
C GLY A 73 12.35 9.98 -8.12
N SER A 74 11.08 10.03 -8.52
CA SER A 74 10.13 11.10 -8.19
C SER A 74 9.26 10.83 -6.95
N ILE A 75 9.66 9.90 -6.08
CA ILE A 75 8.84 9.46 -4.94
C ILE A 75 8.33 10.61 -4.06
N GLU A 76 9.17 11.62 -3.80
CA GLU A 76 8.79 12.75 -2.92
C GLU A 76 7.57 13.50 -3.45
N LYS A 77 7.50 13.69 -4.78
CA LYS A 77 6.41 14.38 -5.48
C LYS A 77 5.08 13.64 -5.39
N HIS A 78 5.12 12.31 -5.29
CA HIS A 78 3.93 11.46 -5.35
C HIS A 78 3.59 10.79 -4.00
N SER A 79 4.45 10.94 -3.01
CA SER A 79 4.35 10.30 -1.69
C SER A 79 3.02 10.58 -0.97
N ALA A 80 2.50 11.81 -1.03
CA ALA A 80 1.23 12.16 -0.42
C ALA A 80 0.06 11.37 -1.00
N ALA A 81 -0.03 11.26 -2.34
CA ALA A 81 -1.08 10.51 -3.02
C ALA A 81 -0.94 8.99 -2.80
N LEU A 82 0.30 8.47 -2.83
CA LEU A 82 0.59 7.06 -2.52
C LEU A 82 0.14 6.69 -1.11
N VAL A 83 0.53 7.49 -0.11
CA VAL A 83 0.18 7.26 1.29
C VAL A 83 -1.33 7.41 1.51
N ALA A 84 -2.00 8.34 0.82
CA ALA A 84 -3.45 8.51 0.91
C ALA A 84 -4.25 7.35 0.29
N LEU A 85 -3.74 6.74 -0.79
CA LEU A 85 -4.31 5.50 -1.35
C LEU A 85 -4.03 4.32 -0.41
N TRP A 86 -2.81 4.22 0.10
CA TRP A 86 -2.43 3.16 1.03
C TRP A 86 -3.29 3.17 2.30
N GLU A 87 -3.48 4.33 2.89
CA GLU A 87 -4.32 4.52 4.06
C GLU A 87 -5.78 4.13 3.80
N SER A 88 -6.33 4.42 2.62
CA SER A 88 -7.72 4.04 2.31
C SER A 88 -7.96 2.53 2.31
N CYS A 89 -6.94 1.72 2.04
CA CYS A 89 -7.07 0.26 2.14
C CYS A 89 -7.41 -0.20 3.57
N LEU A 90 -7.07 0.57 4.62
CA LEU A 90 -7.43 0.26 6.02
C LEU A 90 -8.92 0.42 6.33
N GLU A 91 -9.68 1.08 5.46
CA GLU A 91 -11.13 1.21 5.56
C GLU A 91 -11.86 -0.05 5.04
N HIS A 92 -11.11 -0.96 4.40
CA HIS A 92 -11.62 -2.19 3.80
C HIS A 92 -11.05 -3.43 4.50
N LYS A 93 -11.68 -4.59 4.25
CA LYS A 93 -11.20 -5.86 4.82
C LYS A 93 -9.95 -6.33 4.06
N LEU A 94 -8.82 -6.39 4.76
CA LEU A 94 -7.53 -6.83 4.21
C LEU A 94 -7.28 -8.35 4.35
N THR A 95 -8.15 -9.04 5.08
CA THR A 95 -8.08 -10.51 5.24
C THR A 95 -9.17 -11.14 4.36
N PRO A 96 -8.84 -12.18 3.58
CA PRO A 96 -9.84 -12.85 2.75
C PRO A 96 -10.98 -13.43 3.61
N PRO A 97 -12.22 -13.43 3.11
CA PRO A 97 -13.31 -14.15 3.77
C PRO A 97 -13.09 -15.67 3.63
N GLY A 98 -12.98 -16.37 4.76
CA GLY A 98 -12.86 -17.84 4.81
C GLY A 98 -11.42 -18.37 4.73
N GLU A 99 -11.26 -19.58 4.18
CA GLU A 99 -9.95 -20.26 4.03
C GLU A 99 -9.26 -19.97 2.68
N SER A 100 -9.70 -18.94 1.95
CA SER A 100 -9.03 -18.55 0.70
C SER A 100 -7.62 -18.06 1.02
N THR A 101 -6.64 -18.54 0.24
CA THR A 101 -5.26 -18.08 0.28
C THR A 101 -5.03 -16.85 -0.60
N GLU A 102 -6.03 -16.43 -1.38
CA GLU A 102 -5.90 -15.27 -2.26
C GLU A 102 -6.11 -13.98 -1.47
N ASP A 103 -5.16 -13.04 -1.61
CA ASP A 103 -5.28 -11.72 -1.03
C ASP A 103 -6.49 -10.96 -1.59
N THR A 104 -7.18 -10.24 -0.69
CA THR A 104 -8.22 -9.30 -1.10
C THR A 104 -7.64 -8.24 -2.05
N PRO A 105 -8.45 -7.65 -2.95
CA PRO A 105 -7.98 -6.60 -3.85
C PRO A 105 -7.30 -5.43 -3.12
N HIS A 106 -7.80 -5.03 -1.95
CA HIS A 106 -7.20 -4.00 -1.10
C HIS A 106 -5.87 -4.42 -0.46
N ALA A 107 -5.71 -5.70 -0.13
CA ALA A 107 -4.44 -6.24 0.36
C ALA A 107 -3.37 -6.24 -0.73
N LYS A 108 -3.74 -6.56 -1.99
CA LYS A 108 -2.83 -6.46 -3.15
C LYS A 108 -2.35 -5.02 -3.36
N ILE A 109 -3.28 -4.05 -3.41
CA ILE A 109 -2.96 -2.61 -3.47
C ILE A 109 -2.01 -2.21 -2.33
N ALA A 110 -2.34 -2.61 -1.09
CA ALA A 110 -1.53 -2.25 0.06
C ALA A 110 -0.12 -2.86 0.01
N SER A 111 0.03 -4.07 -0.53
CA SER A 111 1.31 -4.76 -0.69
C SER A 111 2.21 -4.06 -1.73
N ASP A 112 1.64 -3.67 -2.87
CA ASP A 112 2.38 -2.95 -3.91
C ASP A 112 2.88 -1.59 -3.43
N ILE A 113 2.01 -0.83 -2.74
CA ILE A 113 2.40 0.47 -2.19
C ILE A 113 3.41 0.30 -1.04
N THR A 114 3.23 -0.71 -0.19
CA THR A 114 4.20 -1.05 0.87
C THR A 114 5.59 -1.30 0.28
N SER A 115 5.66 -2.07 -0.80
CA SER A 115 6.92 -2.37 -1.50
C SER A 115 7.57 -1.10 -2.05
N CYS A 116 6.77 -0.20 -2.66
CA CYS A 116 7.23 1.08 -3.16
C CYS A 116 7.77 1.99 -2.02
N ILE A 117 7.06 2.07 -0.89
CA ILE A 117 7.48 2.87 0.27
C ILE A 117 8.74 2.30 0.92
N LEU A 118 8.83 0.97 1.08
CA LEU A 118 10.00 0.29 1.66
C LEU A 118 11.27 0.53 0.85
N GLN A 119 11.17 0.55 -0.48
CA GLN A 119 12.31 0.87 -1.36
C GLN A 119 12.80 2.31 -1.19
N ASN A 120 11.97 3.20 -0.65
CA ASN A 120 12.25 4.62 -0.49
C ASN A 120 12.38 5.04 0.99
N TYR A 121 12.69 4.10 1.89
CA TYR A 121 12.79 4.35 3.34
C TYR A 121 13.84 5.41 3.72
N SER A 122 14.87 5.58 2.89
CA SER A 122 15.93 6.57 3.10
C SER A 122 15.46 8.01 2.90
N CYS A 123 14.26 8.22 2.34
CA CYS A 123 13.70 9.53 2.07
C CYS A 123 12.90 10.06 3.28
N PRO A 124 13.38 11.13 3.97
CA PRO A 124 12.75 11.59 5.21
C PRO A 124 11.34 12.15 5.07
N SER A 125 11.03 12.78 3.92
CA SER A 125 9.70 13.34 3.60
C SER A 125 8.66 12.23 3.46
N VAL A 126 9.00 11.17 2.72
CA VAL A 126 8.19 9.95 2.56
C VAL A 126 7.96 9.28 3.92
N MET A 127 9.02 9.11 4.70
CA MET A 127 8.94 8.43 5.99
C MET A 127 8.03 9.16 6.99
N THR A 128 8.04 10.49 6.99
CA THR A 128 7.17 11.31 7.85
C THR A 128 5.69 11.07 7.55
N LEU A 129 5.33 10.85 6.28
CA LEU A 129 3.96 10.54 5.87
C LEU A 129 3.59 9.07 6.11
N ALA A 130 4.53 8.15 5.85
CA ALA A 130 4.26 6.72 5.85
C ALA A 130 4.23 6.10 7.25
N VAL A 131 5.04 6.58 8.22
CA VAL A 131 5.12 5.98 9.57
C VAL A 131 3.75 5.90 10.27
N PRO A 132 2.93 6.97 10.33
CA PRO A 132 1.62 6.89 10.98
C PRO A 132 0.66 5.88 10.31
N VAL A 133 0.78 5.70 8.99
CA VAL A 133 -0.02 4.71 8.25
C VAL A 133 0.50 3.29 8.51
N ALA A 134 1.82 3.11 8.51
CA ALA A 134 2.48 1.84 8.80
C ALA A 134 2.12 1.28 10.18
N VAL A 135 2.06 2.14 11.20
CA VAL A 135 1.63 1.75 12.56
C VAL A 135 0.19 1.25 12.57
N ARG A 136 -0.70 1.84 11.76
CA ARG A 136 -2.09 1.37 11.65
C ARG A 136 -2.21 0.05 10.88
N PHE A 137 -1.39 -0.17 9.85
CA PHE A 137 -1.29 -1.47 9.19
C PHE A 137 -0.71 -2.55 10.09
N LEU A 138 0.20 -2.22 11.02
CA LEU A 138 0.68 -3.18 12.02
C LEU A 138 -0.47 -3.69 12.92
N GLN A 139 -1.45 -2.82 13.22
CA GLN A 139 -2.59 -3.17 14.09
C GLN A 139 -3.76 -3.83 13.35
N ARG A 140 -3.97 -3.48 12.07
CA ARG A 140 -5.18 -3.85 11.31
C ARG A 140 -4.91 -4.67 10.05
N GLY A 141 -3.65 -4.78 9.63
CA GLY A 141 -3.25 -5.50 8.43
C GLY A 141 -3.39 -7.01 8.58
N ASN A 142 -3.30 -7.72 7.46
CA ASN A 142 -3.13 -9.17 7.49
C ASN A 142 -1.71 -9.54 8.00
N LYS A 143 -1.44 -10.84 8.20
CA LYS A 143 -0.16 -11.30 8.75
C LYS A 143 1.06 -10.85 7.95
N GLU A 144 0.96 -10.84 6.63
CA GLU A 144 2.06 -10.45 5.75
C GLU A 144 2.31 -8.94 5.79
N LEU A 145 1.24 -8.15 5.68
CA LEU A 145 1.31 -6.69 5.81
C LEU A 145 1.86 -6.28 7.19
N SER A 146 1.39 -6.91 8.27
CA SER A 146 1.91 -6.66 9.63
C SER A 146 3.42 -6.94 9.71
N ARG A 147 3.89 -8.06 9.14
CA ARG A 147 5.31 -8.40 9.09
C ARG A 147 6.11 -7.37 8.30
N ASN A 148 5.63 -6.96 7.13
CA ASN A 148 6.28 -5.93 6.31
C ASN A 148 6.32 -4.57 7.02
N MET A 149 5.28 -4.21 7.75
CA MET A 149 5.24 -3.00 8.56
C MET A 149 6.20 -3.05 9.73
N SER A 150 6.31 -4.19 10.41
CA SER A 150 7.32 -4.37 11.46
C SER A 150 8.73 -4.16 10.92
N SER A 151 9.04 -4.70 9.73
CA SER A 151 10.32 -4.45 9.06
C SER A 151 10.52 -2.97 8.71
N TYR A 152 9.51 -2.31 8.13
CA TYR A 152 9.57 -0.89 7.81
C TYR A 152 9.80 -0.01 9.04
N LEU A 153 9.03 -0.22 10.11
CA LEU A 153 9.13 0.55 11.35
C LEU A 153 10.47 0.32 12.05
N SER A 154 11.04 -0.89 11.95
CA SER A 154 12.39 -1.17 12.45
C SER A 154 13.45 -0.36 11.71
N LEU A 155 13.35 -0.25 10.38
CA LEU A 155 14.24 0.60 9.58
C LEU A 155 14.04 2.09 9.90
N ALA A 156 12.79 2.54 10.05
CA ALA A 156 12.47 3.90 10.43
C ALA A 156 13.03 4.26 11.83
N ALA A 157 13.02 3.31 12.78
CA ALA A 157 13.57 3.50 14.13
C ALA A 157 15.07 3.77 14.11
N MET A 158 15.79 3.09 13.21
CA MET A 158 17.23 3.29 13.04
C MET A 158 17.56 4.64 12.41
N ALA A 159 16.70 5.16 11.53
CA ALA A 159 16.95 6.39 10.78
C ALA A 159 16.40 7.66 11.44
N LYS A 160 15.22 7.60 12.07
CA LYS A 160 14.56 8.70 12.79
C LYS A 160 13.75 8.18 13.97
N ALA A 161 14.44 7.84 15.06
CA ALA A 161 13.81 7.39 16.31
C ALA A 161 12.77 8.37 16.86
N ASP A 162 12.97 9.68 16.66
CA ASP A 162 12.05 10.72 17.16
C ASP A 162 10.65 10.60 16.57
N LEU A 163 10.53 10.24 15.28
CA LEU A 163 9.22 10.06 14.61
C LEU A 163 8.42 8.87 15.17
N LEU A 164 9.11 7.91 15.79
CA LEU A 164 8.47 6.74 16.40
C LEU A 164 8.14 6.94 17.87
N SER A 165 8.71 7.96 18.52
CA SER A 165 8.47 8.22 19.95
C SER A 165 6.98 8.44 20.23
N ASP A 166 6.29 9.20 19.38
CA ASP A 166 4.84 9.44 19.45
C ASP A 166 3.99 8.19 19.16
N HIS A 167 4.59 7.16 18.57
CA HIS A 167 3.93 5.90 18.22
C HIS A 167 4.42 4.70 19.05
N ALA A 168 5.31 4.92 20.02
CA ALA A 168 5.99 3.87 20.76
C ALA A 168 5.01 2.94 21.49
N GLU A 169 3.95 3.50 22.08
CA GLU A 169 2.89 2.72 22.74
C GLU A 169 2.14 1.82 21.75
N ALA A 170 1.71 2.36 20.60
CA ALA A 170 0.99 1.63 19.58
C ALA A 170 1.82 0.46 19.00
N VAL A 171 3.12 0.69 18.77
CA VAL A 171 4.06 -0.34 18.32
C VAL A 171 4.26 -1.40 19.41
N THR A 172 4.46 -0.99 20.66
CA THR A 172 4.65 -1.89 21.80
C THR A 172 3.43 -2.78 22.02
N LEU A 173 2.21 -2.22 21.96
CA LEU A 173 0.97 -2.99 22.09
C LEU A 173 0.81 -4.01 20.95
N SER A 174 1.21 -3.66 19.73
CA SER A 174 1.13 -4.58 18.59
C SER A 174 2.10 -5.76 18.76
N VAL A 175 3.34 -5.50 19.19
CA VAL A 175 4.35 -6.54 19.46
C VAL A 175 3.95 -7.41 20.65
N LEU A 176 3.51 -6.80 21.75
CA LEU A 176 3.09 -7.52 22.96
C LEU A 176 1.84 -8.37 22.70
N GLY A 177 0.90 -7.89 21.87
CA GLY A 177 -0.27 -8.66 21.44
C GLY A 177 0.14 -9.92 20.68
N GLU A 178 1.08 -9.83 19.75
CA GLU A 178 1.63 -11.00 19.04
C GLU A 178 2.35 -11.97 19.98
N MET A 179 3.12 -11.46 20.95
CA MET A 179 3.83 -12.28 21.95
C MET A 179 2.87 -13.01 22.90
N PHE A 180 1.82 -12.34 23.40
CA PHE A 180 0.81 -12.95 24.27
C PHE A 180 0.05 -14.07 23.55
N CYS A 181 -0.36 -13.85 22.30
CA CYS A 181 -1.00 -14.87 21.48
C CYS A 181 -0.08 -16.08 21.26
N ARG A 182 1.21 -15.86 20.97
CA ARG A 182 2.20 -16.95 20.83
C ARG A 182 2.41 -17.73 22.14
N ALA A 183 2.44 -17.06 23.29
CA ALA A 183 2.60 -17.72 24.58
C ALA A 183 1.40 -18.63 24.93
N VAL A 184 0.18 -18.17 24.64
CA VAL A 184 -1.05 -18.97 24.84
C VAL A 184 -1.08 -20.19 23.90
N VAL A 185 -0.68 -20.04 22.64
CA VAL A 185 -0.60 -21.17 21.69
C VAL A 185 0.45 -22.19 22.14
N LEU A 186 1.63 -21.77 22.59
CA LEU A 186 2.66 -22.68 23.10
C LEU A 186 2.22 -23.44 24.36
N GLN A 187 1.44 -22.81 25.25
CA GLN A 187 0.83 -23.48 26.40
C GLN A 187 -0.28 -24.47 26.01
N SER A 188 -0.97 -24.22 24.89
CA SER A 188 -2.02 -25.10 24.36
C SER A 188 -1.48 -26.37 23.68
N PHE A 189 -0.26 -26.31 23.13
CA PHE A 189 0.45 -27.47 22.55
C PHE A 189 1.30 -28.25 23.57
N SER A 190 1.44 -27.75 24.80
CA SER A 190 2.17 -28.42 25.89
C SER A 190 1.24 -29.17 26.87
N ARG A 191 0.01 -29.50 26.45
CA ARG A 191 -0.92 -30.36 27.17
C ARG A 191 -1.30 -31.58 26.35
#